data_AF-A0A7X1LAB3-F1
#
_entry.id   AF-A0A7X1LAB3-F1
#
_cell.length_a   1.000
_cell.length_b   1.000
_cell.length_c   1.000
_cell.angle_alpha   90.00
_cell.angle_beta   90.00
_cell.angle_gamma   90.00
#
_symmetry.space_group_name_H-M   'P 1'
#
loop_
_entity.id
_entity.type
_entity.pdbx_description
1 polymer ?
#
loop_
_entity_poly.entity_id
_entity_poly.type
_entity_poly.pdbx_seq_one_letter_code
_entity_poly.pdbx_strand_id
1 'polypeptide(L)'
;MKILVTAKRVTDPDMNIKVKDDGTGIEMSSMSFKVNPFDEIAIEEALRIRDDKGGEVIVVSIGDDKASVEIRYGLSMGADRGIHVTEGSELDSDCVARILAKLVETESPDLVLLGKQAIDVDDNQVAQLLAEYLGWGQACFASKVEINDGTAKVEREVDGGIEVVEMDLPGVISADLRLNEPRYPALPAIMKAKKKEIKKMSPSDLGVDTTPKVTKDLLGFALWNPILLNA
;
A
#
# COMPACT_ATOMS: atom_id res chain seq x y z
N MET A 1 11.94 -3.51 16.88
CA MET A 1 10.56 -3.20 16.44
C MET A 1 10.21 -4.04 15.23
N LYS A 2 9.04 -4.67 15.19
CA LYS A 2 8.52 -5.36 14.01
C LYS A 2 7.61 -4.42 13.21
N ILE A 3 7.93 -4.21 11.93
CA ILE A 3 7.22 -3.27 11.06
C ILE A 3 6.63 -4.05 9.89
N LEU A 4 5.32 -3.88 9.66
CA LEU A 4 4.65 -4.38 8.48
C LEU A 4 4.52 -3.23 7.48
N VAL A 5 4.95 -3.44 6.23
CA VAL A 5 4.89 -2.43 5.18
C VAL A 5 4.25 -2.96 3.90
N THR A 6 3.44 -2.15 3.22
CA THR A 6 2.79 -2.55 1.97
C THR A 6 3.64 -2.23 0.74
N ALA A 7 3.46 -3.02 -0.31
CA ALA A 7 4.04 -2.79 -1.64
C ALA A 7 3.00 -3.11 -2.71
N LYS A 8 2.14 -2.15 -3.07
CA LYS A 8 1.13 -2.37 -4.11
C LYS A 8 1.76 -2.29 -5.50
N ARG A 9 1.38 -3.23 -6.35
CA ARG A 9 1.70 -3.24 -7.77
C ARG A 9 0.75 -2.32 -8.53
N VAL A 10 1.29 -1.32 -9.19
CA VAL A 10 0.52 -0.33 -9.97
C VAL A 10 1.11 -0.15 -11.36
N THR A 11 0.32 0.40 -12.28
CA THR A 11 0.82 0.78 -13.61
C THR A 11 1.87 1.88 -13.47
N ASP A 12 2.88 1.83 -14.33
CA ASP A 12 3.93 2.83 -14.34
C ASP A 12 3.36 4.23 -14.68
N PRO A 13 3.46 5.23 -13.77
CA PRO A 13 2.95 6.58 -13.99
C PRO A 13 3.65 7.33 -15.12
N ASP A 14 4.85 6.90 -15.53
CA ASP A 14 5.58 7.51 -16.64
C ASP A 14 5.04 7.06 -18.01
N MET A 15 4.11 6.10 -18.02
CA MET A 15 3.48 5.61 -19.24
C MET A 15 2.20 6.36 -19.60
N ASN A 16 2.02 6.61 -20.89
CA ASN A 16 0.76 7.12 -21.42
C ASN A 16 -0.30 6.01 -21.39
N ILE A 17 -1.25 6.13 -20.47
CA ILE A 17 -2.40 5.25 -20.36
C ILE A 17 -3.33 5.47 -21.57
N LYS A 18 -3.65 4.40 -22.28
CA LYS A 18 -4.65 4.40 -23.36
C LYS A 18 -5.92 3.74 -22.90
N VAL A 19 -7.06 4.37 -23.18
CA VAL A 19 -8.38 3.77 -23.03
C VAL A 19 -8.63 2.88 -24.25
N LYS A 20 -9.23 1.71 -24.04
CA LYS A 20 -9.65 0.83 -25.13
C LYS A 20 -10.69 1.53 -26.01
N ASP A 21 -10.68 1.23 -27.30
CA ASP A 21 -11.65 1.79 -28.25
C ASP A 21 -13.11 1.46 -27.91
N ASP A 22 -13.34 0.37 -27.16
CA ASP A 22 -14.67 -0.05 -26.69
C ASP A 22 -15.15 0.66 -25.41
N GLY A 23 -14.31 1.52 -24.81
CA GLY A 23 -14.62 2.24 -23.58
C GLY A 23 -14.75 1.37 -22.33
N THR A 24 -14.41 0.07 -22.40
CA THR A 24 -14.57 -0.88 -21.28
C THR A 24 -13.46 -0.79 -20.24
N GLY A 25 -12.42 -0.01 -20.50
CA GLY A 25 -11.31 0.22 -19.58
C GLY A 25 -10.02 0.57 -20.27
N ILE A 26 -8.91 0.24 -19.62
CA ILE A 26 -7.56 0.61 -20.04
C ILE A 26 -6.91 -0.52 -20.85
N GLU A 27 -6.09 -0.18 -21.85
CA GLU A 27 -5.28 -1.12 -22.62
C GLU A 27 -4.07 -1.61 -21.82
N MET A 28 -4.15 -2.84 -21.29
CA MET A 28 -3.12 -3.43 -20.41
C MET A 28 -1.97 -4.15 -21.15
N SER A 29 -2.07 -4.35 -22.47
CA SER A 29 -1.20 -5.24 -23.25
C SER A 29 0.27 -4.77 -23.31
N SER A 30 0.50 -3.46 -23.31
CA SER A 30 1.83 -2.85 -23.37
C SER A 30 2.26 -2.20 -22.05
N MET A 31 1.56 -2.45 -20.95
CA MET A 31 1.82 -1.75 -19.68
C MET A 31 2.98 -2.34 -18.89
N SER A 32 3.86 -1.45 -18.43
CA SER A 32 4.84 -1.71 -17.38
C SER A 32 4.20 -1.47 -16.02
N PHE A 33 4.69 -2.18 -15.01
CA PHE A 33 4.20 -2.07 -13.64
C PHE A 33 5.39 -1.88 -12.71
N LYS A 34 5.16 -1.13 -11.63
CA LYS A 34 6.15 -0.90 -10.58
C LYS A 34 5.48 -0.86 -9.21
N VAL A 35 6.30 -0.82 -8.17
CA VAL A 35 5.82 -0.55 -6.81
C VAL A 35 5.23 0.86 -6.80
N ASN A 36 4.08 1.02 -6.16
CA ASN A 36 3.46 2.32 -5.95
C ASN A 36 4.47 3.29 -5.30
N PRO A 37 4.69 4.51 -5.84
CA PRO A 37 5.72 5.41 -5.33
C PRO A 37 5.58 5.75 -3.84
N PHE A 38 4.36 5.85 -3.33
CA PHE A 38 4.13 6.09 -1.90
C PHE A 38 4.51 4.87 -1.03
N ASP A 39 4.29 3.65 -1.53
CA ASP A 39 4.71 2.43 -0.83
C ASP A 39 6.24 2.30 -0.81
N GLU A 40 6.92 2.74 -1.87
CA GLU A 40 8.38 2.74 -1.92
C GLU A 40 8.99 3.62 -0.81
N ILE A 41 8.37 4.78 -0.54
CA ILE A 41 8.74 5.69 0.55
C ILE A 41 8.42 5.06 1.92
N ALA A 42 7.28 4.38 2.04
CA ALA A 42 6.93 3.66 3.26
C ALA A 42 7.94 2.53 3.57
N ILE A 43 8.41 1.81 2.53
CA ILE A 43 9.45 0.78 2.65
C ILE A 43 10.77 1.41 3.12
N GLU A 44 11.20 2.50 2.50
CA GLU A 44 12.41 3.20 2.92
C GLU A 44 12.32 3.66 4.38
N GLU A 45 11.19 4.23 4.81
CA GLU A 45 11.03 4.68 6.19
C GLU A 45 11.08 3.51 7.17
N ALA A 46 10.40 2.41 6.85
CA ALA A 46 10.44 1.19 7.65
C ALA A 46 11.88 0.67 7.81
N LEU A 47 12.68 0.72 6.73
CA LEU A 47 14.08 0.33 6.76
C LEU A 47 14.93 1.29 7.60
N ARG A 48 14.72 2.60 7.50
CA ARG A 48 15.43 3.60 8.32
C ARG A 48 15.13 3.42 9.81
N ILE A 49 13.86 3.23 10.17
CA ILE A 49 13.45 2.96 11.55
C ILE A 49 14.10 1.67 12.05
N ARG A 50 14.08 0.59 11.25
CA ARG A 50 14.72 -0.68 11.63
C ARG A 50 16.24 -0.54 11.72
N ASP A 51 16.88 0.23 10.85
CA ASP A 51 18.33 0.44 10.86
C ASP A 51 18.76 1.23 12.13
N ASP A 52 17.92 2.12 12.66
CA ASP A 52 18.16 2.87 13.91
C ASP A 52 17.75 2.09 15.19
N LYS A 53 16.55 1.52 15.22
CA LYS A 53 15.94 0.88 16.41
C LYS A 53 16.11 -0.64 16.46
N GLY A 54 16.56 -1.25 15.39
CA GLY A 54 16.61 -2.70 15.21
C GLY A 54 15.23 -3.34 15.01
N GLY A 55 15.24 -4.62 14.64
CA GLY A 55 14.05 -5.46 14.50
C GLY A 55 13.88 -6.02 13.09
N GLU A 56 12.64 -6.09 12.63
CA GLU A 56 12.26 -6.83 11.41
C GLU A 56 11.29 -5.99 10.56
N VAL A 57 11.53 -5.93 9.25
CA VAL A 57 10.61 -5.32 8.26
C VAL A 57 10.02 -6.43 7.39
N ILE A 58 8.69 -6.54 7.40
CA ILE A 58 7.92 -7.50 6.62
C ILE A 58 7.20 -6.75 5.50
N VAL A 59 7.53 -7.05 4.24
CA VAL A 59 6.86 -6.45 3.08
C VAL A 59 5.67 -7.29 2.67
N VAL A 60 4.52 -6.68 2.50
CA VAL A 60 3.26 -7.33 2.13
C VAL A 60 2.77 -6.81 0.79
N SER A 61 2.37 -7.71 -0.09
CA SER A 61 1.58 -7.35 -1.28
C SER A 61 0.37 -8.26 -1.40
N ILE A 62 -0.74 -7.67 -1.84
CA ILE A 62 -2.04 -8.33 -2.04
C ILE A 62 -2.39 -8.17 -3.51
N GLY A 63 -2.61 -9.28 -4.21
CA GLY A 63 -2.94 -9.28 -5.63
C GLY A 63 -2.52 -10.57 -6.32
N ASP A 64 -2.50 -10.54 -7.65
CA ASP A 64 -2.21 -11.70 -8.49
C ASP A 64 -0.78 -12.25 -8.28
N ASP A 65 -0.43 -13.33 -8.98
CA ASP A 65 0.91 -13.92 -8.88
C ASP A 65 2.06 -12.95 -9.23
N LYS A 66 1.78 -11.90 -10.01
CA LYS A 66 2.79 -10.92 -10.44
C LYS A 66 3.15 -9.96 -9.30
N ALA A 67 2.26 -9.72 -8.34
CA ALA A 67 2.53 -8.90 -7.14
C ALA A 67 3.76 -9.38 -6.33
N SER A 68 4.18 -10.63 -6.53
CA SER A 68 5.41 -11.15 -5.93
C SER A 68 6.68 -10.41 -6.40
N VAL A 69 6.67 -9.76 -7.57
CA VAL A 69 7.80 -8.97 -8.09
C VAL A 69 8.06 -7.74 -7.21
N GLU A 70 7.01 -7.10 -6.73
CA GLU A 70 7.01 -5.89 -5.92
C GLU A 70 7.46 -6.20 -4.50
N ILE A 71 7.08 -7.36 -3.97
CA ILE A 71 7.66 -7.89 -2.74
C ILE A 71 9.17 -8.10 -2.90
N ARG A 72 9.62 -8.69 -4.03
CA ARG A 72 11.05 -8.88 -4.30
C ARG A 72 11.80 -7.54 -4.40
N TYR A 73 11.15 -6.49 -4.90
CA TYR A 73 11.71 -5.15 -4.90
C TYR A 73 11.97 -4.65 -3.47
N GLY A 74 10.97 -4.67 -2.59
CA GLY A 74 11.15 -4.29 -1.18
C GLY A 74 12.20 -5.14 -0.44
N LEU A 75 12.24 -6.45 -0.72
CA LEU A 75 13.28 -7.36 -0.21
C LEU A 75 14.69 -6.99 -0.68
N SER A 76 14.81 -6.44 -1.89
CA SER A 76 16.08 -5.97 -2.46
C SER A 76 16.51 -4.62 -1.90
N MET A 77 15.57 -3.74 -1.53
CA MET A 77 15.86 -2.49 -0.81
C MET A 77 16.42 -2.77 0.59
N GLY A 78 15.93 -3.82 1.24
CA GLY A 78 16.50 -4.28 2.50
C GLY A 78 15.55 -5.03 3.42
N ALA A 79 14.27 -5.19 3.08
CA ALA A 79 13.30 -5.85 3.95
C ALA A 79 13.67 -7.32 4.24
N ASP A 80 13.25 -7.83 5.39
CA ASP A 80 13.74 -9.10 5.93
C ASP A 80 13.05 -10.31 5.26
N ARG A 81 11.73 -10.27 5.17
CA ARG A 81 10.91 -11.28 4.47
C ARG A 81 9.63 -10.69 3.89
N GLY A 82 8.97 -11.45 3.03
CA GLY A 82 7.76 -11.04 2.33
C GLY A 82 6.54 -11.89 2.69
N ILE A 83 5.35 -11.29 2.57
CA ILE A 83 4.07 -12.00 2.58
C ILE A 83 3.31 -11.64 1.31
N HIS A 84 2.90 -12.65 0.56
CA HIS A 84 2.08 -12.49 -0.64
C HIS A 84 0.70 -13.07 -0.34
N VAL A 85 -0.31 -12.20 -0.30
CA VAL A 85 -1.71 -12.63 -0.29
C VAL A 85 -2.18 -12.71 -1.74
N THR A 86 -2.31 -13.93 -2.25
CA THR A 86 -2.68 -14.18 -3.64
C THR A 86 -4.18 -14.05 -3.81
N GLU A 87 -4.60 -13.04 -4.57
CA GLU A 87 -6.00 -12.80 -4.96
C GLU A 87 -6.03 -12.27 -6.40
N GLY A 88 -6.81 -12.91 -7.26
CA GLY A 88 -6.90 -12.57 -8.68
C GLY A 88 -8.05 -11.61 -9.00
N SER A 89 -9.02 -11.45 -8.09
CA SER A 89 -10.11 -10.49 -8.26
C SER A 89 -9.66 -9.07 -7.96
N GLU A 90 -10.38 -8.09 -8.51
CA GLU A 90 -10.26 -6.71 -8.05
C GLU A 90 -10.75 -6.59 -6.60
N LEU A 91 -9.97 -5.88 -5.78
CA LEU A 91 -10.27 -5.66 -4.37
C LEU A 91 -10.49 -4.17 -4.13
N ASP A 92 -11.51 -3.86 -3.34
CA ASP A 92 -11.71 -2.51 -2.81
C ASP A 92 -10.83 -2.23 -1.58
N SER A 93 -10.74 -0.95 -1.20
CA SER A 93 -9.94 -0.51 -0.05
C SER A 93 -10.38 -1.17 1.27
N ASP A 94 -11.68 -1.46 1.43
CA ASP A 94 -12.23 -2.14 2.61
C ASP A 94 -11.75 -3.59 2.74
N CYS A 95 -11.75 -4.33 1.63
CA CYS A 95 -11.26 -5.70 1.58
C CYS A 95 -9.76 -5.76 1.87
N VAL A 96 -8.98 -4.87 1.24
CA VAL A 96 -7.53 -4.77 1.49
C VAL A 96 -7.26 -4.49 2.98
N ALA A 97 -7.98 -3.54 3.59
CA ALA A 97 -7.83 -3.23 5.01
C ALA A 97 -8.18 -4.43 5.93
N ARG A 98 -9.24 -5.19 5.63
CA ARG A 98 -9.60 -6.40 6.38
C ARG A 98 -8.54 -7.50 6.29
N ILE A 99 -7.96 -7.71 5.09
CA ILE A 99 -6.85 -8.64 4.90
C ILE A 99 -5.64 -8.21 5.73
N LEU A 100 -5.26 -6.92 5.65
CA LEU A 100 -4.14 -6.38 6.42
C LEU A 100 -4.38 -6.50 7.93
N ALA A 101 -5.61 -6.28 8.41
CA ALA A 101 -5.94 -6.46 9.83
C ALA A 101 -5.69 -7.90 10.30
N LYS A 102 -6.04 -8.91 9.49
CA LYS A 102 -5.74 -10.32 9.79
C LYS A 102 -4.25 -10.65 9.74
N LEU A 103 -3.50 -10.02 8.86
CA LEU A 103 -2.05 -10.12 8.86
C LEU A 103 -1.44 -9.50 10.12
N VAL A 104 -1.95 -8.36 10.57
CA VAL A 104 -1.52 -7.70 11.81
C VAL A 104 -1.81 -8.59 13.02
N GLU A 105 -2.98 -9.22 13.11
CA GLU A 105 -3.29 -10.20 14.17
C GLU A 105 -2.28 -11.36 14.18
N THR A 106 -1.91 -11.88 13.00
CA THR A 106 -1.04 -13.05 12.84
C THR A 106 0.44 -12.73 13.11
N GLU A 107 0.91 -11.60 12.57
CA GLU A 107 2.32 -11.24 12.59
C GLU A 107 2.68 -10.36 13.79
N SER A 108 1.68 -9.74 14.44
CA SER A 108 1.81 -8.85 15.60
C SER A 108 2.91 -7.78 15.43
N PRO A 109 2.84 -6.93 14.38
CA PRO A 109 3.76 -5.81 14.23
C PRO A 109 3.50 -4.73 15.28
N ASP A 110 4.55 -3.98 15.60
CA ASP A 110 4.49 -2.78 16.46
C ASP A 110 4.08 -1.53 15.66
N LEU A 111 4.22 -1.58 14.32
CA LEU A 111 3.93 -0.46 13.43
C LEU A 111 3.52 -0.98 12.05
N VAL A 112 2.48 -0.39 11.47
CA VAL A 112 2.15 -0.56 10.05
C VAL A 112 2.46 0.73 9.29
N LEU A 113 3.27 0.61 8.25
CA LEU A 113 3.59 1.70 7.32
C LEU A 113 3.01 1.37 5.95
N LEU A 114 2.31 2.32 5.32
CA LEU A 114 1.84 2.17 3.95
C LEU A 114 1.90 3.47 3.20
N GLY A 115 1.81 3.43 1.87
CA GLY A 115 1.67 4.65 1.09
C GLY A 115 0.37 5.40 1.43
N LYS A 116 0.40 6.73 1.34
CA LYS A 116 -0.79 7.60 1.44
C LYS A 116 -1.93 7.11 0.54
N GLN A 117 -1.62 6.88 -0.73
CA GLN A 117 -2.59 6.43 -1.72
C GLN A 117 -1.91 5.57 -2.76
N ALA A 118 -2.70 4.81 -3.51
CA ALA A 118 -2.24 4.10 -4.68
C ALA A 118 -2.68 4.84 -5.94
N ILE A 119 -1.73 5.13 -6.82
CA ILE A 119 -1.90 5.99 -8.00
C ILE A 119 -2.84 5.42 -9.08
N ASP A 120 -3.25 4.16 -8.96
CA ASP A 120 -4.15 3.49 -9.90
C ASP A 120 -5.63 3.71 -9.54
N VAL A 121 -5.95 3.82 -8.24
CA VAL A 121 -7.33 4.01 -7.75
C VAL A 121 -7.55 5.37 -7.08
N ASP A 122 -6.48 6.00 -6.57
CA ASP A 122 -6.49 7.32 -5.92
C ASP A 122 -7.50 7.49 -4.76
N ASP A 123 -7.82 6.38 -4.07
CA ASP A 123 -8.83 6.36 -3.00
C ASP A 123 -8.36 6.97 -1.67
N ASN A 124 -7.07 6.85 -1.32
CA ASN A 124 -6.50 7.30 -0.04
C ASN A 124 -7.31 6.83 1.19
N GLN A 125 -7.60 5.52 1.28
CA GLN A 125 -8.52 4.96 2.30
C GLN A 125 -7.93 3.84 3.17
N VAL A 126 -7.01 3.03 2.63
CA VAL A 126 -6.58 1.77 3.26
C VAL A 126 -5.97 1.99 4.65
N ALA A 127 -5.19 3.05 4.86
CA ALA A 127 -4.53 3.32 6.14
C ALA A 127 -5.54 3.63 7.25
N GLN A 128 -6.50 4.49 6.94
CA GLN A 128 -7.52 4.94 7.86
C GLN A 128 -8.47 3.81 8.21
N LEU A 129 -8.87 3.01 7.21
CA LEU A 129 -9.71 1.82 7.41
C LEU A 129 -8.99 0.78 8.27
N LEU A 130 -7.71 0.53 8.00
CA LEU A 130 -6.91 -0.43 8.78
C LEU A 130 -6.80 0.00 10.25
N ALA A 131 -6.53 1.28 10.50
CA ALA A 131 -6.48 1.81 11.87
C ALA A 131 -7.81 1.64 12.61
N GLU A 132 -8.94 1.89 11.93
CA GLU A 132 -10.28 1.66 12.49
C GLU A 132 -10.51 0.17 12.82
N TYR A 133 -10.20 -0.74 11.89
CA TYR A 133 -10.35 -2.18 12.11
C TYR A 133 -9.52 -2.72 13.28
N LEU A 134 -8.36 -2.11 13.54
CA LEU A 134 -7.46 -2.49 14.63
C LEU A 134 -7.76 -1.73 15.94
N GLY A 135 -8.50 -0.63 15.88
CA GLY A 135 -8.63 0.32 16.98
C GLY A 135 -7.31 1.00 17.36
N TRP A 136 -6.42 1.21 16.38
CA TRP A 136 -5.08 1.76 16.59
C TRP A 136 -5.02 3.26 16.31
N GLY A 137 -4.03 3.94 16.91
CA GLY A 137 -3.67 5.31 16.54
C GLY A 137 -3.23 5.38 15.07
N GLN A 138 -3.52 6.51 14.41
CA GLN A 138 -3.10 6.75 13.03
C GLN A 138 -2.46 8.12 12.84
N ALA A 139 -1.47 8.17 11.94
CA ALA A 139 -0.89 9.42 11.44
C ALA A 139 -0.77 9.36 9.90
N CYS A 140 -1.71 10.01 9.21
CA CYS A 140 -1.73 10.06 7.75
C CYS A 140 -0.89 11.21 7.20
N PHE A 141 -0.36 11.04 5.99
CA PHE A 141 0.40 12.07 5.26
C PHE A 141 1.70 12.46 5.98
N ALA A 142 2.38 11.47 6.54
CA ALA A 142 3.62 11.67 7.27
C ALA A 142 4.71 12.23 6.34
N SER A 143 5.30 13.35 6.73
CA SER A 143 6.52 13.94 6.14
C SER A 143 7.74 13.80 7.05
N LYS A 144 7.56 13.37 8.30
CA LYS A 144 8.65 12.96 9.20
C LYS A 144 8.12 12.02 10.28
N VAL A 145 8.89 11.00 10.64
CA VAL A 145 8.56 10.05 11.71
C VAL A 145 9.73 9.95 12.68
N GLU A 146 9.44 10.12 13.98
CA GLU A 146 10.38 9.91 15.07
C GLU A 146 9.79 8.87 16.04
N ILE A 147 10.47 7.73 16.17
CA ILE A 147 10.08 6.66 17.09
C ILE A 147 10.79 6.85 18.43
N ASN A 148 9.99 6.96 19.49
CA ASN A 148 10.43 7.03 20.88
C ASN A 148 9.96 5.77 21.64
N ASP A 149 10.36 5.62 22.91
CA ASP A 149 9.97 4.46 23.73
C ASP A 149 8.44 4.38 23.90
N GLY A 150 7.81 3.54 23.08
CA GLY A 150 6.36 3.27 23.12
C GLY A 150 5.49 4.26 22.34
N THR A 151 6.05 5.31 21.74
CA THR A 151 5.29 6.33 20.99
C THR A 151 5.93 6.67 19.65
N ALA A 152 5.12 7.17 18.73
CA ALA A 152 5.56 7.74 17.46
C ALA A 152 5.14 9.20 17.37
N LYS A 153 6.11 10.09 17.17
CA LYS A 153 5.89 11.49 16.87
C LYS A 153 5.98 11.69 15.36
N VAL A 154 4.93 12.23 14.75
CA VAL A 154 4.79 12.31 13.30
C VAL A 154 4.46 13.74 12.89
N GLU A 155 5.25 14.29 11.97
CA GLU A 155 4.91 15.52 11.25
C GLU A 155 4.08 15.15 10.02
N ARG A 156 2.90 15.77 9.89
CA ARG A 156 1.90 15.46 8.86
C ARG A 156 1.70 16.67 7.96
N GLU A 157 1.63 16.43 6.67
CA GLU A 157 1.27 17.43 5.67
C GLU A 157 -0.25 17.62 5.68
N VAL A 158 -0.69 18.85 5.98
CA VAL A 158 -2.08 19.28 5.94
C VAL A 158 -2.20 20.53 5.05
N ASP A 159 -3.41 20.89 4.64
CA ASP A 159 -3.62 21.98 3.67
C ASP A 159 -2.99 23.32 4.09
N GLY A 160 -2.95 23.59 5.41
CA GLY A 160 -2.39 24.81 5.99
C GLY A 160 -0.90 24.76 6.34
N GLY A 161 -0.21 23.64 6.12
CA GLY A 161 1.19 23.45 6.47
C GLY A 161 1.46 22.11 7.15
N ILE A 162 2.18 22.14 8.28
CA ILE A 162 2.60 20.94 9.01
C ILE A 162 1.85 20.86 10.34
N GLU A 163 1.25 19.71 10.61
CA GLU A 163 0.66 19.34 11.90
C GLU A 163 1.55 18.29 12.57
N VAL A 164 1.90 18.48 13.85
CA VAL A 164 2.68 17.50 14.61
C VAL A 164 1.75 16.75 15.55
N VAL A 165 1.71 15.42 15.41
CA VAL A 165 0.92 14.53 16.26
C VAL A 165 1.83 13.53 16.97
N GLU A 166 1.38 13.04 18.11
CA GLU A 166 2.00 11.93 18.82
C GLU A 166 0.94 10.84 19.02
N MET A 167 1.33 9.59 18.81
CA MET A 167 0.46 8.43 19.04
C MET A 167 1.22 7.32 19.77
N ASP A 168 0.50 6.57 20.59
CA ASP A 168 1.02 5.36 21.20
C ASP A 168 1.23 4.26 20.14
N LEU A 169 2.24 3.43 20.33
CA LEU A 169 2.44 2.22 19.54
C LEU A 169 1.76 1.02 20.23
N PRO A 170 1.11 0.12 19.46
CA PRO A 170 1.17 0.03 18.01
C PRO A 170 0.25 1.01 17.25
N GLY A 171 0.68 1.41 16.06
CA GLY A 171 -0.01 2.42 15.24
C GLY A 171 0.10 2.22 13.73
N VAL A 172 -0.64 3.02 12.96
CA VAL A 172 -0.66 3.01 11.49
C VAL A 172 -0.19 4.36 10.95
N ILE A 173 0.79 4.37 10.06
CA ILE A 173 1.31 5.59 9.42
C ILE A 173 1.16 5.47 7.91
N SER A 174 0.66 6.54 7.27
CA SER A 174 0.68 6.65 5.81
C SER A 174 1.73 7.66 5.34
N ALA A 175 2.61 7.23 4.43
CA ALA A 175 3.75 8.02 3.94
C ALA A 175 3.33 9.00 2.84
N ASP A 176 3.68 10.28 3.02
CA ASP A 176 3.63 11.28 1.95
C ASP A 176 4.95 11.29 1.13
N LEU A 177 4.92 11.89 -0.06
CA LEU A 177 6.10 11.99 -0.93
C LEU A 177 7.28 12.71 -0.28
N ARG A 178 7.02 13.58 0.70
CA ARG A 178 8.05 14.38 1.38
C ARG A 178 8.79 13.65 2.50
N LEU A 179 8.36 12.45 2.88
CA LEU A 179 8.90 11.73 4.03
C LEU A 179 10.38 11.38 3.88
N ASN A 180 10.76 10.87 2.71
CA ASN A 180 12.13 10.49 2.41
C ASN A 180 12.38 10.33 0.90
N GLU A 181 13.63 10.05 0.55
CA GLU A 181 14.02 9.58 -0.77
C GLU A 181 14.41 8.09 -0.67
N PRO A 182 13.70 7.20 -1.38
CA PRO A 182 13.97 5.78 -1.35
C PRO A 182 15.36 5.40 -1.86
N ARG A 183 16.00 4.43 -1.19
CA ARG A 183 17.30 3.91 -1.66
C ARG A 183 17.14 3.00 -2.87
N TYR A 184 18.05 3.12 -3.83
CA TYR A 184 18.12 2.18 -4.94
C TYR A 184 18.85 0.87 -4.55
N PRO A 185 18.24 -0.30 -4.79
CA PRO A 185 18.87 -1.57 -4.48
C PRO A 185 20.03 -1.88 -5.43
N ALA A 186 21.20 -2.20 -4.87
CA ALA A 186 22.36 -2.63 -5.66
C ALA A 186 22.14 -4.05 -6.26
N LEU A 187 22.78 -4.34 -7.40
CA LEU A 187 22.69 -5.65 -8.08
C LEU A 187 22.89 -6.88 -7.15
N PRO A 188 23.86 -6.88 -6.20
CA PRO A 188 24.00 -8.00 -5.28
C PRO A 188 22.79 -8.18 -4.35
N ALA A 189 22.14 -7.09 -3.94
CA ALA A 189 20.96 -7.12 -3.09
C ALA A 189 19.74 -7.68 -3.85
N ILE A 190 19.57 -7.31 -5.13
CA ILE A 190 18.54 -7.88 -6.02
C ILE A 190 18.71 -9.39 -6.16
N MET A 191 19.95 -9.88 -6.30
CA MET A 191 20.21 -11.32 -6.39
C MET A 191 19.95 -12.06 -5.08
N LYS A 192 20.27 -11.44 -3.93
CA LYS A 192 19.93 -12.00 -2.60
C LYS A 192 18.42 -12.02 -2.37
N ALA A 193 17.70 -10.99 -2.82
CA ALA A 193 16.25 -10.87 -2.65
C ALA A 193 15.49 -12.03 -3.28
N LYS A 194 15.98 -12.62 -4.38
CA LYS A 194 15.38 -13.82 -5.01
C LYS A 194 15.37 -15.05 -4.11
N LYS A 195 16.26 -15.13 -3.11
CA LYS A 195 16.38 -16.25 -2.18
C LYS A 195 15.67 -16.03 -0.85
N LYS A 196 15.30 -14.78 -0.52
CA LYS A 196 14.58 -14.45 0.71
C LYS A 196 13.20 -15.10 0.72
N GLU A 197 12.69 -15.37 1.91
CA GLU A 197 11.39 -16.02 2.08
C GLU A 197 10.25 -15.10 1.62
N ILE A 198 9.30 -15.67 0.88
CA ILE A 198 7.99 -15.07 0.63
C ILE A 198 6.95 -16.10 1.06
N LYS A 199 6.25 -15.82 2.16
CA LYS A 199 5.13 -16.63 2.64
C LYS A 199 3.93 -16.33 1.75
N LYS A 200 3.42 -17.35 1.06
CA LYS A 200 2.19 -17.24 0.27
C LYS A 200 0.98 -17.64 1.11
N MET A 201 -0.13 -16.95 0.93
CA MET A 201 -1.43 -17.26 1.51
C MET A 201 -2.55 -16.67 0.66
N SER A 202 -3.78 -17.02 0.95
CA SER A 202 -4.99 -16.51 0.32
C SER A 202 -5.86 -15.76 1.33
N PRO A 203 -6.79 -14.91 0.88
CA PRO A 203 -7.78 -14.30 1.78
C PRO A 203 -8.61 -15.33 2.56
N SER A 204 -8.89 -16.50 1.95
CA SER A 204 -9.56 -17.61 2.62
C SER A 204 -8.76 -18.20 3.78
N ASP A 205 -7.43 -18.26 3.69
CA ASP A 205 -6.59 -18.74 4.80
C ASP A 205 -6.65 -17.78 6.00
N LEU A 206 -6.96 -16.50 5.76
CA LEU A 206 -7.13 -15.46 6.76
C LEU A 206 -8.59 -15.35 7.24
N GLY A 207 -9.52 -16.13 6.68
CA GLY A 207 -10.94 -16.06 6.99
C GLY A 207 -11.61 -14.75 6.55
N VAL A 208 -11.10 -14.10 5.50
CA VAL A 208 -11.64 -12.84 4.98
C VAL A 208 -12.48 -13.10 3.73
N ASP A 209 -13.73 -12.63 3.76
CA ASP A 209 -14.61 -12.60 2.60
C ASP A 209 -14.29 -11.37 1.72
N THR A 210 -13.86 -11.65 0.49
CA THR A 210 -13.46 -10.67 -0.52
C THR A 210 -14.61 -10.21 -1.40
N THR A 211 -15.84 -10.69 -1.17
CA THR A 211 -17.03 -10.25 -1.90
C THR A 211 -17.21 -8.73 -1.74
N PRO A 212 -17.27 -7.96 -2.84
CA PRO A 212 -17.49 -6.52 -2.77
C PRO A 212 -18.80 -6.20 -2.04
N LYS A 213 -18.74 -5.33 -1.04
CA LYS A 213 -19.94 -4.87 -0.32
C LYS A 213 -20.74 -3.84 -1.13
N VAL A 214 -20.06 -3.16 -2.05
CA VAL A 214 -20.66 -2.18 -2.95
C VAL A 214 -20.40 -2.64 -4.38
N THR A 215 -21.48 -2.91 -5.11
CA THR A 215 -21.42 -3.19 -6.54
C THR A 215 -21.66 -1.88 -7.29
N LYS A 216 -20.72 -1.49 -8.14
CA LYS A 216 -20.95 -0.39 -9.08
C LYS A 216 -21.70 -0.97 -10.28
N ASP A 217 -23.00 -0.70 -10.37
CA ASP A 217 -23.66 -0.80 -11.66
C ASP A 217 -23.08 0.32 -12.53
N LEU A 218 -22.34 -0.06 -13.58
CA LEU A 218 -22.08 0.85 -14.67
C LEU A 218 -23.45 1.20 -15.26
N LEU A 219 -24.05 2.29 -14.78
CA LEU A 219 -25.05 3.02 -15.53
C LEU A 219 -24.33 3.39 -16.82
N GLY A 220 -24.54 2.56 -17.85
CA GLY A 220 -23.86 2.72 -19.11
C GLY A 220 -23.96 4.18 -19.54
N PHE A 221 -22.94 4.67 -20.23
CA PHE A 221 -22.99 5.90 -21.01
C PHE A 221 -24.02 5.80 -22.17
N ALA A 222 -25.14 5.13 -21.96
CA ALA A 222 -26.33 5.21 -22.77
C ALA A 222 -27.03 6.54 -22.41
N LEU A 223 -26.79 7.53 -23.27
CA LEU A 223 -27.64 8.70 -23.50
C LEU A 223 -27.43 9.91 -22.55
N TRP A 224 -26.31 10.61 -22.73
CA TRP A 224 -26.40 12.07 -22.77
C TRP A 224 -27.13 12.44 -24.07
N ASN A 225 -28.46 12.37 -24.05
CA ASN A 225 -29.32 12.72 -25.18
C ASN A 225 -29.43 14.26 -25.22
N PRO A 226 -29.04 14.96 -26.31
CA PRO A 226 -29.10 16.43 -26.38
C PRO A 226 -30.52 17.03 -26.44
N ILE A 227 -31.57 16.25 -26.17
CA ILE A 227 -32.96 16.64 -26.46
C ILE A 227 -33.57 17.59 -25.41
N LEU A 228 -32.90 17.87 -24.28
CA LEU A 228 -33.43 18.77 -23.24
C LEU A 228 -32.91 20.21 -23.25
N LEU A 229 -32.31 20.68 -24.35
CA LEU A 229 -31.86 22.08 -24.50
C LEU A 229 -32.77 22.97 -25.37
N ASN A 230 -33.99 22.52 -25.68
CA ASN A 230 -35.04 23.37 -26.24
C ASN A 230 -36.28 23.33 -25.35
N ALA A 231 -36.22 24.01 -24.21
CA ALA A 231 -37.37 24.49 -23.46
C ALA A 231 -37.03 25.88 -22.91
#